data_AF-A0A8C8DTY0-F1
#
_entry.id   AF-A0A8C8DTY0-F1
#
_cell.length_a   1.000
_cell.length_b   1.000
_cell.length_c   1.000
_cell.angle_alpha   90.00
_cell.angle_beta   90.00
_cell.angle_gamma   90.00
#
_symmetry.space_group_name_H-M   'P 1'
#
loop_
_entity.id
_entity.type
_entity.pdbx_description
1 polymer ?
#
loop_
_entity_poly.entity_id
_entity_poly.type
_entity_poly.pdbx_seq_one_letter_code
_entity_poly.pdbx_strand_id
1 'polypeptide(L)'
;MNVELSSEREARLSLERRRHREAERRLRVFDDKLRTMGVDTDVLAAQVQEKKRQEGKAKQEQAAFDADVLHQSKAAALLQNRQTKQKLALQKALETFRSQNQQPQTRREFDLNDPDSWKKTDQSDAQMILPGLVGEDPAKSSREQRQKEQLREWLIQQQAELDASRSRQEEEEQRHNRSREETLNRAGEHLHLQAERRKEAAVATQNYNLAMIEEKHRRKQQNDPDYDQETAAVPGFSPSADVRPPPETVQQVIQFQKYQIQEKKRIEMEKKQEDERHERVRLDSARAALLMERRQARLGKQLRQQLDSANGQLAQTHKQQSVRPRQPSRPSLWRLKHLLPVARLVDRKPDIERGQIDESFFLKFNTCSR
;
A
#
# COMPACT_ATOMS: atom_id res chain seq x y z
N MET A 1 -136.30 -28.82 -71.03
CA MET A 1 -134.83 -28.70 -70.92
C MET A 1 -134.53 -28.38 -69.47
N ASN A 2 -133.89 -29.29 -68.72
CA ASN A 2 -133.56 -29.05 -67.32
C ASN A 2 -132.30 -28.17 -67.25
N VAL A 3 -132.48 -26.90 -66.91
CA VAL A 3 -131.40 -25.93 -66.72
C VAL A 3 -130.84 -26.13 -65.31
N GLU A 4 -129.71 -26.82 -65.21
CA GLU A 4 -129.01 -27.00 -63.92
C GLU A 4 -128.56 -25.64 -63.37
N LEU A 5 -128.86 -25.39 -62.09
CA LEU A 5 -128.48 -24.15 -61.40
C LEU A 5 -126.94 -24.13 -61.21
N SER A 6 -126.29 -22.98 -61.36
CA SER A 6 -124.83 -22.84 -61.19
C SER A 6 -124.33 -23.41 -59.84
N SER A 7 -125.14 -23.28 -58.79
CA SER A 7 -124.88 -23.84 -57.46
C SER A 7 -124.84 -25.38 -57.43
N GLU A 8 -125.66 -26.05 -58.25
CA GLU A 8 -125.70 -27.51 -58.32
C GLU A 8 -124.50 -28.07 -59.09
N ARG A 9 -124.06 -27.33 -60.12
CA ARG A 9 -122.84 -27.66 -60.88
C ARG A 9 -121.59 -27.56 -60.00
N GLU A 10 -121.47 -26.51 -59.20
CA GLU A 10 -120.38 -26.36 -58.23
C GLU A 10 -120.42 -27.44 -57.14
N ALA A 11 -121.62 -27.78 -56.64
CA ALA A 11 -121.80 -28.85 -55.66
C ALA A 11 -121.38 -30.22 -56.22
N ARG A 12 -121.74 -30.53 -57.47
CA ARG A 12 -121.30 -31.75 -58.16
C ARG A 12 -119.79 -31.78 -58.38
N LEU A 13 -119.18 -30.68 -58.84
CA LEU A 13 -117.72 -30.60 -59.00
C LEU A 13 -116.98 -30.75 -57.66
N SER A 14 -117.50 -30.18 -56.58
CA SER A 14 -116.95 -30.35 -55.23
C SER A 14 -117.04 -31.81 -54.75
N LEU A 15 -118.19 -32.46 -55.01
CA LEU A 15 -118.42 -33.86 -54.68
C LEU A 15 -117.53 -34.79 -55.50
N GLU A 16 -117.34 -34.51 -56.79
CA GLU A 16 -116.41 -35.23 -57.68
C GLU A 16 -114.97 -35.06 -57.21
N ARG A 17 -114.52 -33.84 -56.88
CA ARG A 17 -113.18 -33.62 -56.28
C ARG A 17 -112.99 -34.39 -54.98
N ARG A 18 -114.04 -34.50 -54.15
CA ARG A 18 -113.99 -35.28 -52.91
C ARG A 18 -113.90 -36.78 -53.20
N ARG A 19 -114.75 -37.30 -54.10
CA ARG A 19 -114.70 -38.70 -54.54
C ARG A 19 -113.36 -39.06 -55.15
N HIS A 20 -112.79 -38.18 -55.98
CA HIS A 20 -111.47 -38.35 -56.58
C HIS A 20 -110.37 -38.39 -55.51
N ARG A 21 -110.35 -37.43 -54.57
CA ARG A 21 -109.42 -37.42 -53.42
C ARG A 21 -109.56 -38.67 -52.54
N GLU A 22 -110.79 -39.12 -52.28
CA GLU A 22 -111.05 -40.35 -51.52
C GLU A 22 -110.58 -41.59 -52.28
N ALA A 23 -110.74 -41.66 -53.61
CA ALA A 23 -110.23 -42.75 -54.43
C ALA A 23 -108.69 -42.82 -54.41
N GLU A 24 -108.00 -41.69 -54.60
CA GLU A 24 -106.53 -41.59 -54.48
C GLU A 24 -106.04 -41.98 -53.08
N ARG A 25 -106.77 -41.57 -52.03
CA ARG A 25 -106.45 -41.96 -50.65
C ARG A 25 -106.64 -43.46 -50.43
N ARG A 26 -107.72 -44.05 -50.92
CA ARG A 26 -107.97 -45.50 -50.79
C ARG A 26 -106.83 -46.30 -51.43
N LEU A 27 -106.39 -45.93 -52.63
CA LEU A 27 -105.24 -46.57 -53.29
C LEU A 27 -103.98 -46.58 -52.41
N ARG A 28 -103.69 -45.49 -51.69
CA ARG A 28 -102.55 -45.42 -50.75
C ARG A 28 -102.74 -46.20 -49.45
N VAL A 29 -103.97 -46.25 -48.92
CA VAL A 29 -104.26 -46.88 -47.61
C VAL A 29 -104.34 -48.40 -47.71
N PHE A 30 -104.81 -48.93 -48.85
CA PHE A 30 -104.98 -50.36 -49.07
C PHE A 30 -103.73 -51.05 -49.65
N ASP A 31 -102.74 -50.30 -50.15
CA ASP A 31 -101.43 -50.84 -50.53
C ASP A 31 -100.50 -50.91 -49.30
N ASP A 32 -100.23 -52.12 -48.82
CA ASP A 32 -99.42 -52.37 -47.63
C ASP A 32 -97.96 -51.89 -47.77
N LYS A 33 -97.42 -51.90 -49.01
CA LYS A 33 -96.03 -51.50 -49.27
C LYS A 33 -95.88 -49.98 -49.23
N LEU A 34 -96.81 -49.24 -49.86
CA LEU A 34 -96.84 -47.78 -49.79
C LEU A 34 -97.11 -47.28 -48.37
N ARG A 35 -97.91 -48.01 -47.58
CA ARG A 35 -98.17 -47.69 -46.17
C ARG A 35 -96.94 -47.87 -45.28
N THR A 36 -96.14 -48.90 -45.53
CA THR A 36 -95.00 -49.25 -44.68
C THR A 36 -93.72 -48.51 -45.07
N MET A 37 -93.47 -48.28 -46.38
CA MET A 37 -92.21 -47.70 -46.90
C MET A 37 -92.42 -46.74 -48.08
N GLY A 38 -93.58 -46.09 -48.20
CA GLY A 38 -93.84 -45.12 -49.26
C GLY A 38 -92.93 -43.89 -49.12
N VAL A 39 -92.00 -43.73 -50.05
CA VAL A 39 -91.08 -42.59 -50.13
C VAL A 39 -91.11 -42.04 -51.55
N ASP A 40 -91.22 -40.72 -51.69
CA ASP A 40 -91.15 -40.03 -52.97
C ASP A 40 -89.69 -39.87 -53.40
N THR A 41 -89.23 -40.78 -54.27
CA THR A 41 -87.84 -40.82 -54.74
C THR A 41 -87.47 -39.61 -55.57
N ASP A 42 -88.43 -39.05 -56.31
CA ASP A 42 -88.20 -37.96 -57.24
C ASP A 42 -88.07 -36.63 -56.48
N VAL A 43 -88.93 -36.41 -55.47
CA VAL A 43 -88.81 -35.24 -54.58
C VAL A 43 -87.52 -35.31 -53.75
N LEU A 44 -87.14 -36.48 -53.23
CA LEU A 44 -85.87 -36.64 -52.52
C LEU A 44 -84.66 -36.40 -53.44
N ALA A 45 -84.69 -36.89 -54.68
CA ALA A 45 -83.63 -36.63 -55.64
C ALA A 45 -83.50 -35.12 -55.93
N ALA A 46 -84.62 -34.42 -56.11
CA ALA A 46 -84.63 -32.96 -56.26
C ALA A 46 -84.06 -32.24 -55.02
N GLN A 47 -84.42 -32.67 -53.80
CA GLN A 47 -83.86 -32.12 -52.56
C GLN A 47 -82.35 -32.35 -52.43
N VAL A 48 -81.84 -33.53 -52.81
CA VAL A 48 -80.41 -33.82 -52.82
C VAL A 48 -79.68 -32.96 -53.85
N GLN A 49 -80.25 -32.77 -55.03
CA GLN A 49 -79.68 -31.88 -56.06
C GLN A 49 -79.63 -30.43 -55.59
N GLU A 50 -80.71 -29.94 -54.98
CA GLU A 50 -80.75 -28.59 -54.41
C GLU A 50 -79.73 -28.41 -53.28
N LYS A 51 -79.59 -29.39 -52.38
CA LYS A 51 -78.55 -29.36 -51.33
C LYS A 51 -77.15 -29.34 -51.92
N LYS A 52 -76.85 -30.16 -52.94
CA LYS A 52 -75.56 -30.13 -53.66
C LYS A 52 -75.31 -28.77 -54.32
N ARG A 53 -76.35 -28.14 -54.88
CA ARG A 53 -76.26 -26.80 -55.48
C ARG A 53 -75.93 -25.75 -54.42
N GLN A 54 -76.54 -25.84 -53.23
CA GLN A 54 -76.24 -24.95 -52.11
C GLN A 54 -74.83 -25.15 -51.58
N GLU A 55 -74.39 -26.39 -51.37
CA GLU A 55 -73.02 -26.72 -50.98
C GLU A 55 -72.00 -26.25 -52.02
N GLY A 56 -72.31 -26.38 -53.31
CA GLY A 56 -71.48 -25.87 -54.40
C GLY A 56 -71.32 -24.34 -54.34
N LYS A 57 -72.42 -23.61 -54.10
CA LYS A 57 -72.37 -22.15 -53.90
C LYS A 57 -71.56 -21.76 -52.67
N ALA A 58 -71.79 -22.41 -51.53
CA ALA A 58 -71.03 -22.15 -50.30
C ALA A 58 -69.53 -22.39 -50.49
N LYS A 59 -69.14 -23.45 -51.21
CA LYS A 59 -67.73 -23.71 -51.56
C LYS A 59 -67.14 -22.63 -52.46
N GLN A 60 -67.91 -22.12 -53.42
CA GLN A 60 -67.46 -21.03 -54.28
C GLN A 60 -67.28 -19.72 -53.48
N GLU A 61 -68.21 -19.40 -52.59
CA GLU A 61 -68.10 -18.25 -51.69
C GLU A 61 -66.88 -18.38 -50.78
N GLN A 62 -66.69 -19.54 -50.16
CA GLN A 62 -65.51 -19.80 -49.34
C GLN A 62 -64.21 -19.67 -50.13
N ALA A 63 -64.15 -20.25 -51.34
CA ALA A 63 -62.97 -20.12 -52.21
C ALA A 63 -62.68 -18.66 -52.60
N ALA A 64 -63.71 -17.84 -52.81
CA ALA A 64 -63.54 -16.42 -53.06
C ALA A 64 -62.97 -15.68 -51.82
N PHE A 65 -63.51 -15.97 -50.63
CA PHE A 65 -62.96 -15.42 -49.38
C PHE A 65 -61.52 -15.84 -49.14
N ASP A 66 -61.19 -17.12 -49.37
CA ASP A 66 -59.82 -17.62 -49.21
C ASP A 66 -58.85 -16.92 -50.18
N ALA A 67 -59.28 -16.68 -51.42
CA ALA A 67 -58.49 -15.92 -52.40
C ALA A 67 -58.25 -14.46 -51.96
N ASP A 68 -59.28 -13.79 -51.42
CA ASP A 68 -59.15 -12.43 -50.89
C ASP A 68 -58.20 -12.36 -49.70
N VAL A 69 -58.27 -13.33 -48.78
CA VAL A 69 -57.35 -13.43 -47.63
C VAL A 69 -55.91 -13.59 -48.11
N LEU A 70 -55.66 -14.43 -49.12
CA LEU A 70 -54.33 -14.58 -49.70
C LEU A 70 -53.82 -13.29 -50.34
N HIS A 71 -54.69 -12.57 -51.05
CA HIS A 71 -54.36 -11.28 -51.65
C HIS A 71 -54.00 -10.23 -50.59
N GLN A 72 -54.82 -10.11 -49.54
CA GLN A 72 -54.59 -9.18 -48.43
C GLN A 72 -53.32 -9.52 -47.65
N SER A 73 -53.07 -10.81 -47.39
CA SER A 73 -51.85 -11.29 -46.73
C SER A 73 -50.60 -10.90 -47.51
N LYS A 74 -50.62 -11.08 -48.84
CA LYS A 74 -49.52 -10.67 -49.72
C LYS A 74 -49.29 -9.15 -49.68
N ALA A 75 -50.36 -8.35 -49.70
CA ALA A 75 -50.27 -6.90 -49.60
C ALA A 75 -49.68 -6.45 -48.25
N ALA A 76 -50.11 -7.07 -47.15
CA ALA A 76 -49.58 -6.80 -45.81
C ALA A 76 -48.08 -7.14 -45.72
N ALA A 77 -47.65 -8.27 -46.27
CA ALA A 77 -46.24 -8.67 -46.30
C ALA A 77 -45.37 -7.67 -47.08
N LEU A 78 -45.85 -7.16 -48.22
CA LEU A 78 -45.14 -6.13 -48.99
C LEU A 78 -45.00 -4.82 -48.21
N LEU A 79 -46.06 -4.39 -47.52
CA LEU A 79 -46.04 -3.19 -46.68
C LEU A 79 -45.07 -3.35 -45.50
N GLN A 80 -45.11 -4.50 -44.82
CA GLN A 80 -44.18 -4.81 -43.74
C GLN A 80 -42.73 -4.77 -44.24
N ASN A 81 -42.43 -5.40 -45.37
CA ASN A 81 -41.09 -5.40 -45.97
C ASN A 81 -40.61 -3.98 -46.34
N ARG A 82 -41.51 -3.10 -46.78
CA ARG A 82 -41.17 -1.69 -47.03
C ARG A 82 -40.84 -0.96 -45.74
N GLN A 83 -41.64 -1.15 -44.70
CA GLN A 83 -41.40 -0.53 -43.39
C GLN A 83 -40.10 -1.02 -42.75
N THR A 84 -39.80 -2.32 -42.82
CA THR A 84 -38.54 -2.87 -42.27
C THR A 84 -37.33 -2.31 -43.00
N LYS A 85 -37.38 -2.22 -44.35
CA LYS A 85 -36.32 -1.56 -45.14
C LYS A 85 -36.12 -0.10 -44.76
N GLN A 86 -37.20 0.65 -44.56
CA GLN A 86 -37.13 2.05 -44.11
C GLN A 86 -36.50 2.16 -42.71
N LYS A 87 -36.91 1.31 -41.76
CA LYS A 87 -36.33 1.25 -40.42
C LYS A 87 -34.83 0.95 -40.47
N LEU A 88 -34.43 -0.03 -41.28
CA LEU A 88 -33.02 -0.38 -41.47
C LEU A 88 -32.22 0.75 -42.12
N ALA A 89 -32.78 1.44 -43.12
CA ALA A 89 -32.14 2.58 -43.77
C ALA A 89 -31.93 3.74 -42.79
N LEU A 90 -32.95 4.04 -41.98
CA LEU A 90 -32.86 5.05 -40.92
C LEU A 90 -31.81 4.68 -39.88
N GLN A 91 -31.79 3.43 -39.44
CA GLN A 91 -30.81 2.96 -38.47
C GLN A 91 -29.38 3.07 -39.03
N LYS A 92 -29.15 2.65 -40.27
CA LYS A 92 -27.87 2.81 -40.95
C LYS A 92 -27.46 4.28 -41.04
N ALA A 93 -28.38 5.17 -41.42
CA ALA A 93 -28.12 6.60 -41.46
C ALA A 93 -27.72 7.15 -40.08
N LEU A 94 -28.43 6.75 -39.02
CA LEU A 94 -28.09 7.13 -37.65
C LEU A 94 -26.72 6.61 -37.22
N GLU A 95 -26.40 5.36 -37.54
CA GLU A 95 -25.08 4.77 -37.27
C GLU A 95 -23.98 5.54 -38.00
N THR A 96 -24.16 5.82 -39.30
CA THR A 96 -23.19 6.63 -40.06
C THR A 96 -23.00 8.02 -39.45
N PHE A 97 -24.09 8.67 -39.03
CA PHE A 97 -24.02 9.98 -38.39
C PHE A 97 -23.30 9.94 -37.04
N ARG A 98 -23.59 8.93 -36.21
CA ARG A 98 -22.90 8.70 -34.93
C ARG A 98 -21.41 8.48 -35.14
N SER A 99 -21.05 7.62 -36.10
CA SER A 99 -19.66 7.33 -36.43
C SER A 99 -18.90 8.53 -37.01
N GLN A 100 -19.58 9.47 -37.66
CA GLN A 100 -18.91 10.67 -38.20
C GLN A 100 -18.78 11.78 -37.15
N ASN A 101 -19.83 12.00 -36.34
CA ASN A 101 -19.96 13.22 -35.55
C ASN A 101 -19.92 13.02 -34.03
N GLN A 102 -20.06 11.78 -33.54
CA GLN A 102 -20.19 11.47 -32.11
C GLN A 102 -19.06 10.55 -31.62
N GLN A 103 -17.90 10.66 -32.25
CA GLN A 103 -16.73 9.90 -31.87
C GLN A 103 -16.19 10.38 -30.50
N PRO A 104 -15.66 9.49 -29.66
CA PRO A 104 -15.06 9.88 -28.39
C PRO A 104 -13.98 10.95 -28.54
N GLN A 105 -13.18 10.86 -29.61
CA GLN A 105 -12.06 11.75 -29.91
C GLN A 105 -12.49 13.19 -30.22
N THR A 106 -13.72 13.38 -30.72
CA THR A 106 -14.25 14.71 -31.08
C THR A 106 -14.95 15.40 -29.91
N ARG A 107 -14.94 14.80 -28.71
CA ARG A 107 -15.52 15.40 -27.51
C ARG A 107 -14.63 16.52 -26.98
N ARG A 108 -15.26 17.52 -26.36
CA ARG A 108 -14.57 18.68 -25.78
C ARG A 108 -13.60 18.28 -24.68
N GLU A 109 -13.99 17.29 -23.88
CA GLU A 109 -13.25 16.75 -22.74
C GLU A 109 -12.40 15.51 -23.09
N PHE A 110 -12.16 15.24 -24.38
CA PHE A 110 -11.37 14.07 -24.77
C PHE A 110 -9.92 14.19 -24.33
N ASP A 111 -9.36 15.39 -24.34
CA ASP A 111 -8.02 15.71 -23.80
C ASP A 111 -7.83 15.20 -22.35
N LEU A 112 -8.85 15.36 -21.51
CA LEU A 112 -8.87 14.90 -20.13
C LEU A 112 -9.09 13.38 -20.00
N ASN A 113 -9.84 12.78 -20.94
CA ASN A 113 -10.23 11.37 -20.91
C ASN A 113 -9.41 10.49 -21.87
N ASP A 114 -8.33 11.04 -22.45
CA ASP A 114 -7.49 10.32 -23.39
C ASP A 114 -6.72 9.22 -22.63
N PRO A 115 -6.87 7.93 -22.99
CA PRO A 115 -6.13 6.85 -22.35
C PRO A 115 -4.61 7.00 -22.50
N ASP A 116 -4.15 7.72 -23.53
CA ASP A 116 -2.75 8.00 -23.80
C ASP A 116 -2.33 9.43 -23.37
N SER A 117 -3.16 10.14 -22.60
CA SER A 117 -2.86 11.50 -22.10
C SER A 117 -1.47 11.60 -21.48
N TRP A 118 -1.14 10.68 -20.56
CA TRP A 118 0.13 10.62 -19.85
C TRP A 118 1.35 10.32 -20.74
N LYS A 119 1.16 9.73 -21.93
CA LYS A 119 2.24 9.53 -22.92
C LYS A 119 2.52 10.79 -23.74
N LYS A 120 1.50 11.64 -23.90
CA LYS A 120 1.54 12.87 -24.68
C LYS A 120 1.96 14.07 -23.85
N THR A 121 1.85 14.00 -22.52
CA THR A 121 2.35 15.03 -21.61
C THR A 121 3.88 14.99 -21.61
N ASP A 122 4.50 16.10 -22.00
CA ASP A 122 5.94 16.26 -21.89
C ASP A 122 6.37 16.23 -20.42
N GLN A 123 7.53 15.63 -20.14
CA GLN A 123 8.06 15.51 -18.77
C GLN A 123 8.24 16.88 -18.09
N SER A 124 8.49 17.94 -18.86
CA SER A 124 8.56 19.32 -18.36
C SER A 124 7.23 19.83 -17.80
N ASP A 125 6.11 19.42 -18.39
CA ASP A 125 4.76 19.90 -18.03
C ASP A 125 4.16 19.04 -16.89
N ALA A 126 4.54 17.76 -16.84
CA ALA A 126 4.18 16.85 -15.74
C ALA A 126 4.90 17.23 -14.43
N GLN A 127 6.05 17.88 -14.54
CA GLN A 127 6.86 18.29 -13.42
C GLN A 127 6.38 19.66 -12.92
N MET A 128 5.25 19.64 -12.19
CA MET A 128 4.75 20.74 -11.34
C MET A 128 5.69 20.97 -10.14
N ILE A 129 6.99 21.11 -10.39
CA ILE A 129 7.91 21.67 -9.41
C ILE A 129 7.70 23.17 -9.49
N LEU A 130 7.21 23.77 -8.41
CA LEU A 130 7.27 25.21 -8.20
C LEU A 130 8.72 25.66 -8.45
N PRO A 131 9.02 26.42 -9.51
CA PRO A 131 10.38 26.77 -9.83
C PRO A 131 10.99 27.58 -8.66
N GLY A 132 12.14 27.15 -8.18
CA GLY A 132 12.94 27.95 -7.23
C GLY A 132 12.49 27.88 -5.77
N LEU A 133 12.17 26.69 -5.25
CA LEU A 133 12.16 26.50 -3.80
C LEU A 133 13.58 26.74 -3.27
N VAL A 134 13.77 27.85 -2.55
CA VAL A 134 15.07 28.34 -2.03
C VAL A 134 15.81 27.29 -1.17
N GLY A 135 15.09 26.29 -0.66
CA GLY A 135 15.66 25.18 0.12
C GLY A 135 16.17 23.99 -0.70
N GLU A 136 15.88 23.90 -1.99
CA GLU A 136 16.39 22.82 -2.84
C GLU A 136 17.79 23.18 -3.34
N ASP A 137 18.79 22.40 -2.90
CA ASP A 137 20.18 22.49 -3.35
C ASP A 137 20.47 21.37 -4.36
N PRO A 138 20.27 21.61 -5.68
CA PRO A 138 20.58 20.61 -6.70
C PRO A 138 22.09 20.29 -6.77
N ALA A 139 22.94 21.15 -6.21
CA ALA A 139 24.38 20.96 -6.13
C ALA A 139 24.83 20.28 -4.81
N LYS A 140 23.90 19.76 -4.01
CA LYS A 140 24.20 19.09 -2.72
C LYS A 140 25.27 18.01 -2.87
N SER A 141 25.17 17.15 -3.89
CA SER A 141 26.13 16.07 -4.15
C SER A 141 27.54 16.62 -4.41
N SER A 142 27.66 17.64 -5.26
CA SER A 142 28.93 18.33 -5.54
C SER A 142 29.47 19.07 -4.31
N ARG A 143 28.60 19.65 -3.47
CA ARG A 143 29.00 20.29 -2.20
C ARG A 143 29.55 19.26 -1.21
N GLU A 144 28.87 18.13 -1.04
CA GLU A 144 29.31 17.04 -0.16
C GLU A 144 30.64 16.43 -0.62
N GLN A 145 30.85 16.30 -1.94
CA GLN A 145 32.13 15.85 -2.49
C GLN A 145 33.26 16.81 -2.12
N ARG A 146 33.10 18.12 -2.36
CA ARG A 146 34.10 19.13 -1.96
C ARG A 146 34.36 19.14 -0.46
N GLN A 147 33.33 18.97 0.37
CA GLN A 147 33.50 18.87 1.83
C GLN A 147 34.29 17.63 2.24
N LYS A 148 34.06 16.49 1.59
CA LYS A 148 34.83 15.26 1.83
C LYS A 148 36.28 15.40 1.39
N GLU A 149 36.53 16.05 0.25
CA GLU A 149 37.89 16.34 -0.24
C GLU A 149 38.64 17.25 0.73
N GLN A 150 38.01 18.36 1.16
CA GLN A 150 38.59 19.26 2.16
C GLN A 150 38.93 18.53 3.47
N LEU A 151 37.99 17.71 3.98
CA LEU A 151 38.23 16.95 5.20
C LEU A 151 39.36 15.94 5.03
N ARG A 152 39.44 15.28 3.88
CA ARG A 152 40.52 14.33 3.57
C ARG A 152 41.88 15.04 3.56
N GLU A 153 41.97 16.18 2.89
CA GLU A 153 43.21 16.97 2.83
C GLU A 153 43.65 17.43 4.21
N TRP A 154 42.72 17.90 5.04
CA TRP A 154 43.02 18.28 6.42
C TRP A 154 43.53 17.10 7.25
N LEU A 155 42.91 15.94 7.17
CA LEU A 155 43.36 14.75 7.91
C LEU A 155 44.77 14.31 7.49
N ILE A 156 45.08 14.40 6.19
CA ILE A 156 46.41 14.08 5.68
C ILE A 156 47.46 15.07 6.23
N GLN A 157 47.16 16.37 6.26
CA GLN A 157 48.04 17.37 6.87
C GLN A 157 48.21 17.10 8.38
N GLN A 158 47.10 16.78 9.06
CA GLN A 158 46.98 16.18 10.40
C GLN A 158 48.10 15.19 10.71
N GLN A 159 48.06 14.14 9.91
CA GLN A 159 48.89 12.96 10.05
C GLN A 159 50.35 13.26 9.70
N ALA A 160 50.60 13.99 8.62
CA ALA A 160 51.96 14.36 8.22
C ALA A 160 52.67 15.22 9.28
N GLU A 161 51.95 16.17 9.90
CA GLU A 161 52.51 17.01 10.97
C GLU A 161 52.82 16.20 12.24
N LEU A 162 51.94 15.26 12.60
CA LEU A 162 52.17 14.34 13.71
C LEU A 162 53.37 13.42 13.44
N ASP A 163 53.44 12.82 12.26
CA ASP A 163 54.53 11.93 11.87
C ASP A 163 55.87 12.69 11.83
N ALA A 164 55.90 13.90 11.26
CA ALA A 164 57.09 14.76 11.28
C ALA A 164 57.52 15.14 12.70
N SER A 165 56.56 15.37 13.60
CA SER A 165 56.85 15.67 15.00
C SER A 165 57.39 14.45 15.76
N ARG A 166 56.87 13.25 15.47
CA ARG A 166 57.41 11.99 16.01
C ARG A 166 58.83 11.74 15.51
N SER A 167 59.10 11.89 14.21
CA SER A 167 60.45 11.73 13.67
C SER A 167 61.44 12.71 14.28
N ARG A 168 61.03 13.97 14.52
CA ARG A 168 61.86 14.94 15.25
C ARG A 168 62.16 14.48 16.68
N GLN A 169 61.16 13.99 17.41
CA GLN A 169 61.36 13.45 18.76
C GLN A 169 62.30 12.24 18.76
N GLU A 170 62.15 11.30 17.81
CA GLU A 170 63.04 10.14 17.67
C GLU A 170 64.48 10.57 17.36
N GLU A 171 64.68 11.54 16.47
CA GLU A 171 66.01 12.08 16.19
C GLU A 171 66.64 12.74 17.41
N GLU A 172 65.87 13.52 18.17
CA GLU A 172 66.34 14.15 19.41
C GLU A 172 66.70 13.10 20.47
N GLU A 173 65.88 12.07 20.64
CA GLU A 173 66.16 10.95 21.54
C GLU A 173 67.42 10.18 21.12
N GLN A 174 67.58 9.90 19.82
CA GLN A 174 68.79 9.29 19.29
C GLN A 174 70.04 10.16 19.50
N ARG A 175 69.93 11.49 19.35
CA ARG A 175 71.04 12.41 19.66
C ARG A 175 71.38 12.39 21.15
N HIS A 176 70.36 12.40 22.01
CA HIS A 176 70.54 12.32 23.45
C HIS A 176 71.19 10.99 23.87
N ASN A 177 70.73 9.86 23.32
CA ASN A 177 71.29 8.55 23.59
C ASN A 177 72.75 8.44 23.13
N ARG A 178 73.08 8.94 21.93
CA ARG A 178 74.48 9.01 21.46
C ARG A 178 75.35 9.85 22.37
N SER A 179 74.89 11.04 22.77
CA SER A 179 75.64 11.88 23.71
C SER A 179 75.83 11.18 25.06
N ARG A 180 74.83 10.43 25.54
CA ARG A 180 74.93 9.65 26.77
C ARG A 180 75.93 8.51 26.64
N GLU A 181 75.95 7.79 25.53
CA GLU A 181 76.94 6.75 25.26
C GLU A 181 78.36 7.32 25.17
N GLU A 182 78.56 8.44 24.48
CA GLU A 182 79.85 9.13 24.40
C GLU A 182 80.37 9.54 25.79
N THR A 183 79.50 10.08 26.64
CA THR A 183 79.90 10.47 28.01
C THR A 183 80.26 9.26 28.87
N LEU A 184 79.52 8.15 28.75
CA LEU A 184 79.84 6.87 29.42
C LEU A 184 81.16 6.29 28.92
N ASN A 185 81.41 6.31 27.61
CA ASN A 185 82.66 5.81 27.03
C ASN A 185 83.85 6.64 27.51
N ARG A 186 83.76 7.98 27.46
CA ARG A 186 84.81 8.87 27.99
C ARG A 186 85.05 8.62 29.47
N ALA A 187 84.00 8.45 30.26
CA ALA A 187 84.13 8.12 31.68
C ALA A 187 84.83 6.76 31.89
N GLY A 188 84.48 5.75 31.09
CA GLY A 188 85.13 4.44 31.09
C GLY A 188 86.62 4.51 30.75
N GLU A 189 87.00 5.26 29.70
CA GLU A 189 88.39 5.52 29.33
C GLU A 189 89.17 6.19 30.46
N HIS A 190 88.58 7.22 31.10
CA HIS A 190 89.19 7.89 32.25
C HIS A 190 89.43 6.95 33.43
N LEU A 191 88.45 6.07 33.74
CA LEU A 191 88.60 5.06 34.80
C LEU A 191 89.69 4.03 34.46
N HIS A 192 89.75 3.57 33.21
CA HIS A 192 90.80 2.67 32.74
C HIS A 192 92.20 3.29 32.89
N LEU A 193 92.38 4.52 32.38
CA LEU A 193 93.64 5.26 32.52
C LEU A 193 94.01 5.55 33.98
N GLN A 194 93.03 5.76 34.86
CA GLN A 194 93.28 5.91 36.29
C GLN A 194 93.73 4.58 36.91
N ALA A 195 93.12 3.47 36.53
CA ALA A 195 93.52 2.13 37.00
C ALA A 195 94.94 1.78 36.56
N GLU A 196 95.31 2.05 35.30
CA GLU A 196 96.67 1.85 34.80
C GLU A 196 97.69 2.71 35.56
N ARG A 197 97.41 4.01 35.77
CA ARG A 197 98.28 4.88 36.60
C ARG A 197 98.44 4.38 38.02
N ARG A 198 97.38 3.82 38.63
CA ARG A 198 97.48 3.19 39.97
C ARG A 198 98.37 1.95 39.95
N LYS A 199 98.29 1.11 38.91
CA LYS A 199 99.18 -0.04 38.74
C LYS A 199 100.62 0.40 38.57
N GLU A 200 100.89 1.35 37.70
CA GLU A 200 102.23 1.92 37.48
C GLU A 200 102.80 2.51 38.77
N ALA A 201 102.02 3.29 39.51
CA ALA A 201 102.42 3.84 40.81
C ALA A 201 102.72 2.73 41.84
N ALA A 202 101.93 1.66 41.86
CA ALA A 202 102.17 0.51 42.73
C ALA A 202 103.48 -0.21 42.35
N VAL A 203 103.73 -0.45 41.06
CA VAL A 203 104.98 -1.05 40.57
C VAL A 203 106.18 -0.14 40.87
N ALA A 204 106.07 1.17 40.65
CA ALA A 204 107.12 2.13 40.99
C ALA A 204 107.42 2.13 42.50
N THR A 205 106.38 2.10 43.35
CA THR A 205 106.52 1.99 44.80
C THR A 205 107.19 0.67 45.21
N GLN A 206 106.80 -0.45 44.58
CA GLN A 206 107.43 -1.76 44.80
C GLN A 206 108.92 -1.74 44.43
N ASN A 207 109.27 -1.21 43.26
CA ASN A 207 110.65 -1.10 42.80
C ASN A 207 111.49 -0.20 43.72
N TYR A 208 110.94 0.94 44.15
CA TYR A 208 111.59 1.82 45.12
C TYR A 208 111.83 1.10 46.46
N ASN A 209 110.83 0.38 46.96
CA ASN A 209 110.97 -0.38 48.20
C ASN A 209 112.04 -1.48 48.08
N LEU A 210 112.11 -2.19 46.95
CA LEU A 210 113.17 -3.17 46.67
C LEU A 210 114.56 -2.51 46.65
N ALA A 211 114.72 -1.39 45.96
CA ALA A 211 115.98 -0.63 45.93
C ALA A 211 116.39 -0.14 47.33
N MET A 212 115.44 0.35 48.13
CA MET A 212 115.70 0.76 49.52
C MET A 212 116.06 -0.42 50.43
N ILE A 213 115.47 -1.59 50.21
CA ILE A 213 115.84 -2.83 50.92
C ILE A 213 117.26 -3.25 50.54
N GLU A 214 117.61 -3.27 49.26
CA GLU A 214 118.98 -3.54 48.79
C GLU A 214 119.99 -2.53 49.36
N GLU A 215 119.65 -1.24 49.37
CA GLU A 215 120.51 -0.20 49.95
C GLU A 215 120.64 -0.37 51.47
N LYS A 216 119.56 -0.71 52.18
CA LYS A 216 119.60 -1.06 53.61
C LYS A 216 120.44 -2.30 53.86
N HIS A 217 120.38 -3.33 53.01
CA HIS A 217 121.27 -4.49 53.09
C HIS A 217 122.73 -4.11 52.85
N ARG A 218 123.02 -3.24 51.88
CA ARG A 218 124.37 -2.69 51.65
C ARG A 218 124.89 -1.92 52.86
N ARG A 219 124.04 -1.08 53.48
CA ARG A 219 124.37 -0.32 54.69
C ARG A 219 124.56 -1.22 55.91
N LYS A 220 123.77 -2.31 56.03
CA LYS A 220 123.94 -3.34 57.06
C LYS A 220 125.20 -4.19 56.87
N GLN A 221 125.65 -4.42 55.64
CA GLN A 221 126.94 -5.09 55.38
C GLN A 221 128.16 -4.21 55.70
N GLN A 222 127.96 -2.89 55.87
CA GLN A 222 129.05 -1.95 56.14
C GLN A 222 129.18 -1.52 57.62
N ASN A 223 128.24 -1.82 58.53
CA ASN A 223 128.33 -1.46 59.95
C ASN A 223 127.67 -2.50 60.89
N ASP A 224 128.37 -2.87 61.97
CA ASP A 224 127.95 -3.68 63.15
C ASP A 224 127.93 -2.76 64.41
N PRO A 225 127.29 -3.11 65.55
CA PRO A 225 125.94 -2.72 65.93
C PRO A 225 125.87 -1.82 67.21
N ASP A 226 124.89 -0.91 67.33
CA ASP A 226 124.21 -0.59 68.62
C ASP A 226 123.04 0.42 68.50
N TYR A 227 122.07 0.29 69.42
CA TYR A 227 121.05 1.23 69.93
C TYR A 227 119.74 1.64 69.19
N ASP A 228 118.65 1.22 69.85
CA ASP A 228 117.25 1.63 70.06
C ASP A 228 116.59 2.90 69.44
N GLN A 229 115.25 2.75 69.29
CA GLN A 229 114.16 3.67 69.71
C GLN A 229 113.18 4.20 68.61
N GLU A 230 111.95 3.66 68.70
CA GLU A 230 110.61 4.25 68.53
C GLU A 230 109.96 4.75 67.22
N THR A 231 108.65 4.48 67.22
CA THR A 231 107.49 5.11 66.56
C THR A 231 107.02 4.54 65.22
N ALA A 232 105.83 3.92 65.23
CA ALA A 232 104.80 4.18 64.22
C ALA A 232 103.45 3.61 64.67
N ALA A 233 102.46 4.51 64.61
CA ALA A 233 101.03 4.38 64.86
C ALA A 233 100.36 3.12 64.30
N VAL A 234 99.31 2.70 65.01
CA VAL A 234 98.28 1.73 64.62
C VAL A 234 97.38 2.31 63.50
N PRO A 235 97.12 1.53 62.44
CA PRO A 235 95.85 1.61 61.68
C PRO A 235 95.09 0.29 61.88
N GLY A 236 93.86 0.23 62.40
CA GLY A 236 92.74 1.11 62.14
C GLY A 236 91.88 0.53 61.01
N PHE A 237 90.97 -0.37 61.37
CA PHE A 237 90.00 -1.08 60.53
C PHE A 237 89.37 -0.24 59.40
N SER A 238 89.15 -0.85 58.23
CA SER A 238 88.24 -0.36 57.18
C SER A 238 87.07 -1.34 57.00
N PRO A 239 85.84 -0.98 57.38
CA PRO A 239 84.64 -1.76 57.05
C PRO A 239 84.10 -1.44 55.64
N SER A 240 83.64 -2.49 54.98
CA SER A 240 82.99 -2.52 53.66
C SER A 240 81.78 -1.58 53.55
N ALA A 241 81.66 -0.86 52.44
CA ALA A 241 80.56 0.06 52.14
C ALA A 241 79.41 -0.64 51.40
N ASP A 242 78.56 -1.37 52.13
CA ASP A 242 77.18 -1.66 51.71
C ASP A 242 76.26 -0.55 52.27
N VAL A 243 76.16 0.55 51.54
CA VAL A 243 75.20 1.62 51.87
C VAL A 243 73.88 1.29 51.20
N ARG A 244 72.98 0.65 51.96
CA ARG A 244 71.53 0.82 51.74
C ARG A 244 71.21 2.32 51.90
N PRO A 245 70.31 2.90 51.08
CA PRO A 245 69.90 4.27 51.30
C PRO A 245 69.28 4.42 52.70
N PRO A 246 69.38 5.61 53.31
CA PRO A 246 68.98 5.83 54.69
C PRO A 246 67.52 5.41 54.91
N PRO A 247 67.16 4.79 56.04
CA PRO A 247 65.75 4.51 56.32
C PRO A 247 65.00 5.85 56.32
N GLU A 248 63.98 5.98 55.47
CA GLU A 248 63.03 7.08 55.54
C GLU A 248 62.62 7.21 57.01
N THR A 249 62.80 8.40 57.58
CA THR A 249 62.50 8.62 58.99
C THR A 249 61.03 8.22 59.18
N VAL A 250 60.74 7.32 60.13
CA VAL A 250 59.41 6.72 60.33
C VAL A 250 58.27 7.76 60.32
N GLN A 251 58.56 8.99 60.73
CA GLN A 251 57.65 10.14 60.65
C GLN A 251 57.20 10.51 59.23
N GLN A 252 58.08 10.48 58.23
CA GLN A 252 57.76 10.77 56.82
C GLN A 252 56.83 9.70 56.23
N VAL A 253 57.09 8.43 56.53
CA VAL A 253 56.21 7.31 56.14
C VAL A 253 54.83 7.45 56.78
N ILE A 254 54.77 7.83 58.06
CA ILE A 254 53.50 8.10 58.76
C ILE A 254 52.75 9.28 58.14
N GLN A 255 53.44 10.34 57.74
CA GLN A 255 52.83 11.50 57.05
C GLN A 255 52.28 11.11 55.67
N PHE A 256 53.02 10.32 54.90
CA PHE A 256 52.58 9.82 53.60
C PHE A 256 51.36 8.90 53.71
N GLN A 257 51.34 8.00 54.71
CA GLN A 257 50.17 7.15 55.00
C GLN A 257 48.95 7.97 55.42
N LYS A 258 49.12 9.03 56.22
CA LYS A 258 48.01 9.95 56.57
C LYS A 258 47.46 10.66 55.34
N TYR A 259 48.33 11.11 54.44
CA TYR A 259 47.93 11.72 53.18
C TYR A 259 47.15 10.73 52.30
N GLN A 260 47.62 9.48 52.15
CA GLN A 260 46.90 8.44 51.41
C GLN A 260 45.49 8.16 51.96
N ILE A 261 45.33 8.15 53.29
CA ILE A 261 44.02 7.98 53.93
C ILE A 261 43.10 9.17 53.64
N GLN A 262 43.63 10.39 53.67
CA GLN A 262 42.85 11.60 53.35
C GLN A 262 42.46 11.65 51.87
N GLU A 263 43.38 11.29 50.97
CA GLU A 263 43.14 11.25 49.53
C GLU A 263 42.08 10.21 49.17
N LYS A 264 42.16 9.01 49.77
CA LYS A 264 41.14 7.97 49.58
C LYS A 264 39.76 8.42 50.05
N LYS A 265 39.68 9.12 51.18
CA LYS A 265 38.42 9.70 51.67
C LYS A 265 37.85 10.77 50.72
N ARG A 266 38.72 11.59 50.10
CA ARG A 266 38.29 12.59 49.12
C ARG A 266 37.68 11.93 47.88
N ILE A 267 38.36 10.91 47.35
CA ILE A 267 37.89 10.15 46.17
C ILE A 267 36.56 9.44 46.45
N GLU A 268 36.40 8.86 47.64
CA GLU A 268 35.16 8.18 48.03
C GLU A 268 33.98 9.15 48.14
N MET A 269 34.21 10.36 48.66
CA MET A 269 33.20 11.42 48.69
C MET A 269 32.84 11.93 47.29
N GLU A 270 33.82 12.06 46.40
CA GLU A 270 33.60 12.48 45.01
C GLU A 270 32.78 11.44 44.24
N LYS A 271 33.12 10.15 44.36
CA LYS A 271 32.33 9.06 43.79
C LYS A 271 30.89 9.06 44.30
N LYS A 272 30.70 9.27 45.60
CA LYS A 272 29.35 9.35 46.18
C LYS A 272 28.53 10.50 45.58
N GLN A 273 29.15 11.66 45.37
CA GLN A 273 28.49 12.79 44.70
C GLN A 273 28.15 12.50 43.23
N GLU A 274 29.03 11.79 42.53
CA GLU A 274 28.80 11.36 41.15
C GLU A 274 27.65 10.35 41.06
N ASP A 275 27.61 9.36 41.96
CA ASP A 275 26.54 8.39 42.05
C ASP A 275 25.18 9.05 42.35
N GLU A 276 25.14 10.02 43.27
CA GLU A 276 23.94 10.81 43.55
C GLU A 276 23.46 11.62 42.32
N ARG A 277 24.39 12.16 41.52
CA ARG A 277 24.04 12.84 40.27
C ARG A 277 23.46 11.86 39.25
N HIS A 278 24.07 10.68 39.10
CA HIS A 278 23.56 9.63 38.23
C HIS A 278 22.17 9.14 38.67
N GLU A 279 21.93 9.00 39.97
CA GLU A 279 20.61 8.69 40.51
C GLU A 279 19.56 9.75 40.16
N ARG A 280 19.88 11.04 40.31
CA ARG A 280 18.95 12.12 39.94
C ARG A 280 18.60 12.08 38.46
N VAL A 281 19.60 11.95 37.58
CA VAL A 281 19.38 11.86 36.13
C VAL A 281 18.54 10.62 35.76
N ARG A 282 18.78 9.47 36.42
CA ARG A 282 17.95 8.27 36.23
C ARG A 282 16.51 8.49 36.68
N LEU A 283 16.29 9.14 37.81
CA LEU A 283 14.94 9.43 38.32
C LEU A 283 14.20 10.44 37.43
N ASP A 284 14.87 11.50 36.98
CA ASP A 284 14.28 12.52 36.11
C ASP A 284 13.93 11.96 34.73
N SER A 285 14.81 11.13 34.16
CA SER A 285 14.53 10.43 32.90
C SER A 285 13.37 9.45 33.03
N ALA A 286 13.32 8.65 34.10
CA ALA A 286 12.18 7.76 34.38
C ALA A 286 10.86 8.52 34.55
N ARG A 287 10.90 9.67 35.25
CA ARG A 287 9.74 10.54 35.43
C ARG A 287 9.27 11.14 34.10
N ALA A 288 10.19 11.59 33.26
CA ALA A 288 9.87 12.10 31.93
C ALA A 288 9.25 11.03 31.04
N ALA A 289 9.78 9.80 31.07
CA ALA A 289 9.23 8.67 30.33
C ALA A 289 7.78 8.35 30.75
N LEU A 290 7.50 8.29 32.05
CA LEU A 290 6.15 8.05 32.58
C LEU A 290 5.15 9.15 32.19
N LEU A 291 5.57 10.41 32.16
CA LEU A 291 4.73 11.52 31.72
C LEU A 291 4.40 11.43 30.23
N MET A 292 5.37 11.04 29.40
CA MET A 292 5.16 10.83 27.97
C MET A 292 4.21 9.66 27.71
N GLU A 293 4.38 8.54 28.41
CA GLU A 293 3.49 7.38 28.30
C GLU A 293 2.05 7.74 28.69
N ARG A 294 1.85 8.47 29.80
CA ARG A 294 0.53 8.98 30.20
C ARG A 294 -0.07 9.91 29.15
N ARG A 295 0.73 10.76 28.52
CA ARG A 295 0.27 11.65 27.44
C ARG A 295 -0.18 10.83 26.22
N GLN A 296 0.61 9.85 25.81
CA GLN A 296 0.27 8.94 24.71
C GLN A 296 -1.01 8.15 25.01
N ALA A 297 -1.18 7.63 26.23
CA ALA A 297 -2.38 6.92 26.64
C ALA A 297 -3.64 7.80 26.57
N ARG A 298 -3.54 9.09 26.98
CA ARG A 298 -4.65 10.05 26.85
C ARG A 298 -5.00 10.33 25.39
N LEU A 299 -4.01 10.55 24.54
CA LEU A 299 -4.21 10.76 23.10
C LEU A 299 -4.83 9.51 22.44
N GLY A 300 -4.34 8.32 22.78
CA GLY A 300 -4.91 7.06 22.30
C GLY A 300 -6.37 6.88 22.72
N LYS A 301 -6.72 7.24 23.96
CA LYS A 301 -8.11 7.22 24.43
C LYS A 301 -9.00 8.20 23.66
N GLN A 302 -8.52 9.42 23.40
CA GLN A 302 -9.25 10.40 22.60
C GLN A 302 -9.48 9.91 21.17
N LEU A 303 -8.45 9.37 20.52
CA LEU A 303 -8.56 8.84 19.16
C LEU A 303 -9.56 7.68 19.10
N ARG A 304 -9.55 6.79 20.09
CA ARG A 304 -10.50 5.67 20.16
C ARG A 304 -11.93 6.15 20.35
N GLN A 305 -12.15 7.15 21.21
CA GLN A 305 -13.47 7.77 21.37
C GLN A 305 -13.97 8.42 20.07
N GLN A 306 -13.08 9.09 19.33
CA GLN A 306 -13.43 9.67 18.02
C GLN A 306 -13.81 8.58 17.02
N LEU A 307 -13.03 7.50 16.92
CA LEU A 307 -13.33 6.37 16.04
C LEU A 307 -14.65 5.68 16.42
N ASP A 308 -14.88 5.43 17.71
CA ASP A 308 -16.12 4.81 18.19
C ASP A 308 -17.33 5.71 17.88
N SER A 309 -17.19 7.03 18.01
CA SER A 309 -18.25 7.98 17.65
C SER A 309 -18.55 7.99 16.14
N ALA A 310 -17.52 7.97 15.30
CA ALA A 310 -17.65 7.94 13.85
C ALA A 310 -18.26 6.61 13.38
N ASN A 311 -17.81 5.48 13.93
CA ASN A 311 -18.38 4.17 13.67
C ASN A 311 -19.84 4.08 14.13
N GLY A 312 -20.17 4.69 15.27
CA GLY A 312 -21.54 4.80 15.76
C GLY A 312 -22.45 5.59 14.79
N GLN A 313 -21.97 6.73 14.30
CA GLN A 313 -22.68 7.54 13.29
C GLN A 313 -22.85 6.76 11.98
N LEU A 314 -21.80 6.11 11.49
CA LEU A 314 -21.86 5.27 10.29
C LEU A 314 -22.89 4.14 10.48
N ALA A 315 -22.83 3.39 11.58
CA ALA A 315 -23.78 2.33 11.86
C ALA A 315 -25.24 2.84 11.95
N GLN A 316 -25.46 4.02 12.54
CA GLN A 316 -26.78 4.65 12.54
C GLN A 316 -27.24 5.06 11.13
N THR A 317 -26.36 5.63 10.31
CA THR A 317 -26.70 5.99 8.92
C THR A 317 -27.05 4.75 8.09
N HIS A 318 -26.27 3.67 8.20
CA HIS A 318 -26.56 2.40 7.54
C HIS A 318 -27.90 1.80 8.01
N LYS A 319 -28.18 1.80 9.32
CA LYS A 319 -29.48 1.35 9.85
C LYS A 319 -30.63 2.21 9.34
N GLN A 320 -30.48 3.54 9.32
CA GLN A 320 -31.51 4.44 8.79
C GLN A 320 -31.75 4.26 7.29
N GLN A 321 -30.70 3.96 6.51
CA GLN A 321 -30.83 3.62 5.09
C GLN A 321 -31.53 2.27 4.88
N SER A 322 -31.30 1.30 5.77
CA SER A 322 -31.95 -0.01 5.72
C SER A 322 -33.40 0.00 6.22
N VAL A 323 -33.78 0.91 7.13
CA VAL A 323 -35.11 0.95 7.77
C VAL A 323 -36.06 1.97 7.13
N ARG A 324 -35.56 2.95 6.35
CA ARG A 324 -36.45 3.88 5.62
C ARG A 324 -37.15 3.17 4.45
N PRO A 325 -38.50 3.01 4.46
CA PRO A 325 -39.20 2.79 3.21
C PRO A 325 -39.05 4.08 2.36
N ARG A 326 -38.76 3.93 1.07
CA ARG A 326 -38.72 5.06 0.12
C ARG A 326 -40.08 5.76 0.13
N GLN A 327 -40.20 6.85 0.89
CA GLN A 327 -41.33 7.76 0.79
C GLN A 327 -41.21 8.55 -0.53
N PRO A 328 -42.27 8.66 -1.34
CA PRO A 328 -42.27 9.54 -2.49
C PRO A 328 -42.24 10.98 -1.98
N SER A 329 -41.16 11.70 -2.30
CA SER A 329 -41.06 13.13 -2.00
C SER A 329 -42.19 13.89 -2.68
N ARG A 330 -43.10 14.48 -1.89
CA ARG A 330 -44.07 15.48 -2.36
C ARG A 330 -43.34 16.70 -2.94
N PRO A 331 -43.85 17.32 -4.02
CA PRO A 331 -43.20 18.43 -4.69
C PRO A 331 -43.36 19.72 -3.86
N SER A 332 -42.24 20.33 -3.48
CA SER A 332 -42.23 21.68 -2.94
C SER A 332 -42.46 22.69 -4.06
N LEU A 333 -43.42 23.58 -3.82
CA LEU A 333 -43.72 24.74 -4.65
C LEU A 333 -42.49 25.66 -4.73
N TRP A 334 -41.82 25.65 -5.88
CA TRP A 334 -41.03 26.79 -6.35
C TRP A 334 -41.44 27.14 -7.78
N ARG A 335 -42.12 28.28 -7.89
CA ARG A 335 -42.46 28.94 -9.15
C ARG A 335 -41.20 29.54 -9.76
N LEU A 336 -40.98 29.22 -11.04
CA LEU A 336 -40.44 30.06 -12.11
C LEU A 336 -39.07 30.74 -11.90
N LYS A 337 -38.02 30.12 -12.48
CA LYS A 337 -37.23 30.73 -13.58
C LYS A 337 -36.24 29.73 -14.19
N HIS A 338 -36.50 29.41 -15.46
CA HIS A 338 -35.58 29.09 -16.57
C HIS A 338 -34.52 27.97 -16.48
N LEU A 339 -34.60 27.12 -17.54
CA LEU A 339 -33.56 26.34 -18.24
C LEU A 339 -33.29 24.88 -17.80
N LEU A 340 -33.73 23.97 -18.69
CA LEU A 340 -33.24 22.62 -19.06
C LEU A 340 -32.83 21.63 -17.95
N PRO A 341 -33.46 20.43 -17.85
CA PRO A 341 -32.97 19.38 -16.98
C PRO A 341 -31.94 18.49 -17.68
N VAL A 342 -30.69 18.52 -17.19
CA VAL A 342 -29.72 17.44 -17.34
C VAL A 342 -30.18 16.27 -16.47
N ALA A 343 -30.59 15.17 -17.12
CA ALA A 343 -30.97 13.94 -16.43
C ALA A 343 -29.72 13.28 -15.81
N ARG A 344 -29.62 13.30 -14.48
CA ARG A 344 -28.73 12.40 -13.74
C ARG A 344 -29.37 11.01 -13.76
N LEU A 345 -28.84 10.10 -14.59
CA LEU A 345 -29.04 8.66 -14.41
C LEU A 345 -28.37 8.26 -13.09
N VAL A 346 -29.17 8.12 -12.03
CA VAL A 346 -28.80 7.34 -10.86
C VAL A 346 -29.36 5.95 -11.11
N ASP A 347 -28.48 4.97 -11.34
CA ASP A 347 -28.84 3.57 -11.50
C ASP A 347 -29.58 3.07 -10.26
N ARG A 348 -30.91 3.10 -10.34
CA ARG A 348 -31.81 2.43 -9.41
C ARG A 348 -31.90 0.97 -9.86
N LYS A 349 -31.26 0.05 -9.13
CA LYS A 349 -31.66 -1.36 -9.19
C LYS A 349 -33.14 -1.46 -8.80
N PRO A 350 -34.01 -2.12 -9.59
CA PRO A 350 -35.38 -2.37 -9.20
C PRO A 350 -35.42 -3.35 -8.03
N ASP A 351 -36.24 -3.07 -7.02
CA ASP A 351 -36.53 -4.00 -5.92
C ASP A 351 -37.40 -5.14 -6.47
N ILE A 352 -36.76 -6.23 -6.91
CA ILE A 352 -37.41 -7.41 -7.51
C ILE A 352 -38.12 -8.28 -6.43
N GLU A 353 -37.88 -8.02 -5.14
CA GLU A 353 -38.29 -8.91 -4.04
C GLU A 353 -39.73 -8.72 -3.56
N ARG A 354 -40.42 -7.64 -3.95
CA ARG A 354 -41.83 -7.42 -3.58
C ARG A 354 -42.65 -7.11 -4.82
N GLY A 355 -43.38 -8.12 -5.31
CA GLY A 355 -44.38 -7.93 -6.36
C GLY A 355 -45.38 -6.84 -5.94
N GLN A 356 -45.50 -5.79 -6.74
CA GLN A 356 -46.55 -4.79 -6.58
C GLN A 356 -47.70 -5.13 -7.52
N ILE A 357 -48.90 -5.23 -6.96
CA ILE A 357 -50.14 -5.35 -7.72
C ILE A 357 -50.57 -3.93 -8.10
N ASP A 358 -50.60 -3.66 -9.40
CA ASP A 358 -51.01 -2.38 -9.96
C ASP A 358 -52.55 -2.23 -10.00
N GLU A 359 -53.09 -1.02 -9.95
CA GLU A 359 -54.55 -0.79 -9.97
C GLU A 359 -55.23 -1.36 -11.23
N SER A 360 -54.48 -1.45 -12.33
CA SER A 360 -54.89 -2.14 -13.56
C SER A 360 -55.20 -3.63 -13.38
N PHE A 361 -54.70 -4.26 -12.31
CA PHE A 361 -55.03 -5.64 -11.94
C PHE A 361 -56.47 -5.74 -11.40
N PHE A 362 -56.88 -4.81 -10.55
CA PHE A 362 -58.22 -4.83 -9.95
C PHE A 362 -59.31 -4.44 -10.95
N LEU A 363 -58.98 -3.59 -11.93
CA LEU A 363 -59.85 -3.24 -13.05
C LEU A 363 -60.13 -4.40 -14.02
N LYS A 364 -59.47 -5.56 -13.88
CA LYS A 364 -59.77 -6.75 -14.68
C LYS A 364 -60.90 -7.58 -14.08
N PHE A 365 -61.21 -7.41 -12.79
CA PHE A 365 -62.29 -8.11 -12.09
C PHE A 365 -63.61 -7.33 -12.23
N ASN A 366 -64.73 -8.05 -12.38
CA ASN A 366 -66.09 -7.49 -12.55
C ASN A 366 -66.30 -6.61 -13.81
N THR A 367 -65.52 -6.83 -14.86
CA THR A 367 -65.67 -6.12 -16.15
C THR A 367 -66.74 -6.68 -17.06
N CYS A 368 -67.36 -7.81 -16.70
CA CYS A 368 -68.42 -8.46 -17.48
C CYS A 368 -69.61 -8.79 -16.56
N SER A 369 -70.82 -8.41 -16.97
CA SER A 369 -72.06 -8.54 -16.18
C SER A 369 -72.71 -9.93 -16.22
N ARG A 370 -71.92 -11.00 -16.33
CA ARG A 370 -72.45 -12.35 -16.53
C ARG A 370 -72.72 -13.07 -15.22
#